data_AF-A0A9P7AMY3-F1
#
_entry.id   AF-A0A9P7AMY3-F1
#
_cell.length_a   1.000
_cell.length_b   1.000
_cell.length_c   1.000
_cell.angle_alpha   90.00
_cell.angle_beta   90.00
_cell.angle_gamma   90.00
#
_symmetry.space_group_name_H-M   'P 1'
#
loop_
_entity.id
_entity.type
_entity.pdbx_description
1 polymer ?
#
loop_
_entity_poly.entity_id
_entity_poly.type
_entity_poly.pdbx_seq_one_letter_code
_entity_poly.pdbx_strand_id
1 'polypeptide(L)'
;MSTAGPSSTTNGSRNPSANLERLNAAVSAIEELQVQVQDIKEKADKKMAVLRTENEILKSNVEELSERVSFLATMLGVRNEEDELDGENGGSLSEIDPTLRGTSEPVSEASSSANKLSVMELSFAASKSKAIRDVIIDTLKIHLGTDSLAGASLPSFPFGIGEERWPKNPVDQKPYMRFNWDAAYNKSPNAEALEKIFDSLRATGAKRCPAADEDLENICDNDLKERIKDKFVSMAREFKSKRKEQANLQARIQELEDRRAAAEENLDEELADEPAIVITTASRDRASKNSRVSQHHQCSRTVGQIPQNRD
;
A
#
# COMPACT_ATOMS: atom_id res chain seq x y z
N MET A 1 -36.70 72.48 35.55
CA MET A 1 -37.12 71.51 34.51
C MET A 1 -36.23 70.28 34.69
N SER A 2 -36.50 69.38 35.63
CA SER A 2 -37.46 68.26 35.60
C SER A 2 -37.43 67.44 34.31
N THR A 3 -36.72 66.31 34.34
CA THR A 3 -37.23 65.00 33.91
C THR A 3 -36.47 63.91 34.67
N ALA A 4 -37.13 63.37 35.70
CA ALA A 4 -36.74 62.15 36.38
C ALA A 4 -37.07 60.94 35.49
N GLY A 5 -36.10 60.05 35.29
CA GLY A 5 -36.35 58.70 34.75
C GLY A 5 -36.78 57.76 35.88
N PRO A 6 -37.81 56.92 35.69
CA PRO A 6 -38.27 56.01 36.73
C PRO A 6 -37.33 54.81 36.86
N SER A 7 -36.66 54.73 38.00
CA SER A 7 -36.01 53.50 38.48
C SER A 7 -37.10 52.52 38.91
N SER A 8 -37.53 51.65 37.99
CA SER A 8 -38.39 50.51 38.32
C SER A 8 -37.56 49.41 38.97
N THR A 9 -37.31 49.54 40.28
CA THR A 9 -36.93 48.42 41.15
C THR A 9 -38.15 47.52 41.33
N THR A 10 -38.32 46.54 40.45
CA THR A 10 -39.20 45.41 40.72
C THR A 10 -38.56 44.57 41.82
N ASN A 11 -38.96 44.83 43.06
CA ASN A 11 -38.72 43.96 44.21
C ASN A 11 -39.42 42.62 43.92
N GLY A 12 -38.68 41.74 43.24
CA GLY A 12 -39.11 40.37 42.99
C GLY A 12 -39.30 39.69 44.34
N SER A 13 -40.55 39.35 44.64
CA SER A 13 -40.94 38.47 45.74
C SER A 13 -39.97 37.29 45.78
N ARG A 14 -39.06 37.31 46.76
CA ARG A 14 -38.10 36.24 47.00
C ARG A 14 -38.89 35.04 47.50
N ASN A 15 -39.39 34.26 46.55
CA ASN A 15 -40.03 33.00 46.84
C ASN A 15 -38.93 32.04 47.30
N PRO A 16 -38.89 31.65 48.59
CA PRO A 16 -37.83 30.80 49.13
C PRO A 16 -37.77 29.44 48.41
N SER A 17 -38.89 28.98 47.84
CA SER A 17 -38.94 27.77 47.02
C SER A 17 -38.11 27.88 45.73
N ALA A 18 -38.17 29.02 45.03
CA ALA A 18 -37.43 29.21 43.77
C ALA A 18 -35.91 29.28 43.99
N ASN A 19 -35.47 29.81 45.13
CA ASN A 19 -34.06 29.80 45.51
C ASN A 19 -33.58 28.39 45.89
N LEU A 20 -34.43 27.60 46.56
CA LEU A 20 -34.13 26.20 46.90
C LEU A 20 -34.02 25.34 45.64
N GLU A 21 -34.93 25.50 44.68
CA GLU A 21 -34.90 24.79 43.39
C GLU A 21 -33.63 25.13 42.59
N ARG A 22 -33.24 26.41 42.53
CA ARG A 22 -32.00 26.84 41.88
C ARG A 22 -30.76 26.26 42.56
N LEU A 23 -30.75 26.19 43.89
CA LEU A 23 -29.65 25.59 44.64
C LEU A 23 -29.55 24.09 44.35
N ASN A 24 -30.67 23.36 44.37
CA ASN A 24 -30.69 21.92 44.05
C ASN A 24 -30.26 21.65 42.61
N ALA A 25 -30.69 22.48 41.66
CA ALA A 25 -30.24 22.38 40.27
C ALA A 25 -28.72 22.62 40.13
N ALA A 26 -28.18 23.62 40.85
CA ALA A 26 -26.75 23.89 40.87
C ALA A 26 -25.94 22.75 41.50
N VAL A 27 -26.43 22.17 42.60
CA VAL A 27 -25.80 21.00 43.25
C VAL A 27 -25.78 19.80 42.28
N SER A 28 -26.91 19.50 41.64
CA SER A 28 -26.98 18.40 40.67
C SER A 28 -26.04 18.61 39.47
N ALA A 29 -25.91 19.83 38.97
CA ALA A 29 -24.96 20.16 37.91
C ALA A 29 -23.49 20.02 38.34
N ILE A 30 -23.17 20.36 39.60
CA ILE A 30 -21.82 20.19 40.16
C ILE A 30 -21.49 18.70 40.28
N GLU A 31 -22.42 17.88 40.77
CA GLU A 31 -22.25 16.43 40.86
C GLU A 31 -22.04 15.79 39.48
N GLU A 32 -22.82 16.21 38.48
CA GLU A 32 -22.64 15.75 37.10
C GLU A 32 -21.25 16.12 36.54
N LEU A 33 -20.81 17.37 36.76
CA LEU A 33 -19.48 17.82 36.35
C LEU A 33 -18.36 17.05 37.07
N GLN A 34 -18.52 16.71 38.35
CA GLN A 34 -17.55 15.90 39.07
C GLN A 34 -17.39 14.50 38.45
N VAL A 35 -18.50 13.86 38.07
CA VAL A 35 -18.48 12.57 37.37
C VAL A 35 -17.79 12.69 36.01
N GLN A 36 -18.08 13.73 35.23
CA GLN A 36 -17.44 13.96 33.94
C GLN A 36 -15.93 14.20 34.06
N VAL A 37 -15.50 15.00 35.05
CA VAL A 37 -14.08 15.26 35.31
C VAL A 37 -13.35 13.97 35.69
N GLN A 38 -13.98 13.13 36.51
CA GLN A 38 -13.41 11.84 36.91
C GLN A 38 -13.27 10.89 35.71
N ASP A 39 -14.28 10.79 34.85
CA ASP A 39 -14.23 9.98 33.62
C ASP A 39 -13.14 10.48 32.64
N ILE A 40 -13.02 11.80 32.47
CA ILE A 40 -11.95 12.40 31.64
C ILE A 40 -10.58 12.07 32.21
N LYS A 41 -10.40 12.17 33.54
CA LYS A 41 -9.14 11.84 34.21
C LYS A 41 -8.77 10.38 33.99
N GLU A 42 -9.72 9.46 34.17
CA GLU A 42 -9.49 8.03 33.93
C GLU A 42 -9.15 7.72 32.47
N LYS A 43 -9.81 8.37 31.51
CA LYS A 43 -9.48 8.25 30.09
C LYS A 43 -8.10 8.81 29.77
N ALA A 44 -7.73 9.94 30.36
CA ALA A 44 -6.41 10.55 30.19
C ALA A 44 -5.31 9.66 30.77
N ASP A 45 -5.50 9.10 31.97
CA ASP A 45 -4.56 8.19 32.61
C ASP A 45 -4.37 6.91 31.79
N LYS A 46 -5.48 6.33 31.28
CA LYS A 46 -5.42 5.19 30.35
C LYS A 46 -4.63 5.52 29.08
N LYS A 47 -4.87 6.69 28.48
CA LYS A 47 -4.14 7.13 27.28
C LYS A 47 -2.66 7.35 27.56
N MET A 48 -2.32 7.96 28.69
CA MET A 48 -0.93 8.17 29.12
C MET A 48 -0.21 6.84 29.36
N ALA A 49 -0.88 5.85 29.95
CA ALA A 49 -0.31 4.52 30.12
C ALA A 49 -0.02 3.85 28.77
N VAL A 50 -0.97 3.89 27.83
CA VAL A 50 -0.77 3.36 26.46
C VAL A 50 0.43 4.03 25.79
N LEU A 51 0.50 5.36 25.82
CA LEU A 51 1.61 6.10 25.20
C LEU A 51 2.97 5.76 25.82
N ARG A 52 3.06 5.54 27.13
CA ARG A 52 4.30 5.10 27.78
C ARG A 52 4.74 3.72 27.28
N THR A 53 3.80 2.77 27.21
CA THR A 53 4.10 1.42 26.71
C THR A 53 4.50 1.43 25.24
N GLU A 54 3.84 2.22 24.39
CA GLU A 54 4.23 2.38 22.98
C GLU A 54 5.64 2.97 22.85
N ASN A 55 5.99 3.94 23.71
CA ASN A 55 7.31 4.55 23.71
C ASN A 55 8.41 3.53 24.08
N GLU A 56 8.15 2.67 25.07
CA GLU A 56 9.07 1.60 25.46
C GLU A 56 9.25 0.56 24.36
N ILE A 57 8.15 0.13 23.71
CA ILE A 57 8.22 -0.81 22.57
C ILE A 57 9.02 -0.20 21.42
N LEU A 58 8.76 1.06 21.08
CA LEU A 58 9.49 1.76 20.02
C LEU A 58 10.98 1.87 20.33
N LYS A 59 11.35 2.15 21.60
CA LYS A 59 12.76 2.16 22.02
C LYS A 59 13.42 0.79 21.86
N SER A 60 12.75 -0.27 22.29
CA SER A 60 13.26 -1.64 22.14
C SER A 60 13.40 -2.04 20.66
N ASN A 61 12.45 -1.68 19.80
CA ASN A 61 12.54 -1.94 18.37
C ASN A 61 13.69 -1.16 17.71
N VAL A 62 13.92 0.10 18.12
CA VAL A 62 15.04 0.90 17.64
C VAL A 62 16.37 0.27 18.05
N GLU A 63 16.47 -0.25 19.27
CA GLU A 63 17.64 -0.97 19.76
C GLU A 63 17.90 -2.25 18.96
N GLU A 64 16.88 -3.12 18.78
CA GLU A 64 17.01 -4.36 17.98
C GLU A 64 17.42 -4.06 16.53
N LEU A 65 16.81 -3.04 15.92
CA LEU A 65 17.17 -2.63 14.55
C LEU A 65 18.58 -2.06 14.49
N SER A 66 18.99 -1.28 15.48
CA SER A 66 20.35 -0.75 15.59
C SER A 66 21.38 -1.89 15.70
N GLU A 67 21.12 -2.89 16.54
CA GLU A 67 21.97 -4.08 16.67
C GLU A 67 22.05 -4.87 15.35
N ARG A 68 20.91 -5.08 14.67
CA ARG A 68 20.88 -5.75 13.37
C ARG A 68 21.66 -4.99 12.30
N VAL A 69 21.51 -3.67 12.24
CA VAL A 69 22.25 -2.82 11.31
C VAL A 69 23.74 -2.88 11.62
N SER A 70 24.13 -2.77 12.89
CA SER A 70 25.52 -2.89 13.33
C SER A 70 26.14 -4.25 12.97
N PHE A 71 25.39 -5.34 13.18
CA PHE A 71 25.80 -6.68 12.80
C PHE A 71 26.01 -6.83 11.28
N LEU A 72 25.08 -6.30 10.47
CA LEU A 72 25.18 -6.32 9.01
C LEU A 72 26.33 -5.43 8.51
N ALA A 73 26.54 -4.26 9.10
CA ALA A 73 27.64 -3.37 8.78
C ALA A 73 29.00 -4.06 9.03
N THR A 74 29.14 -4.71 10.18
CA THR A 74 30.31 -5.52 10.53
C THR A 74 30.53 -6.67 9.54
N MET A 75 29.48 -7.41 9.19
CA MET A 75 29.55 -8.53 8.25
C MET A 75 29.95 -8.09 6.83
N LEU A 76 29.51 -6.91 6.40
CA LEU A 76 29.81 -6.35 5.08
C LEU A 76 31.14 -5.60 5.02
N GLY A 77 31.88 -5.51 6.13
CA GLY A 77 33.12 -4.74 6.20
C GLY A 77 32.91 -3.24 6.01
N VAL A 78 31.66 -2.78 6.16
CA VAL A 78 31.32 -1.36 6.20
C VAL A 78 31.72 -0.90 7.59
N ARG A 79 32.93 -0.35 7.69
CA ARG A 79 33.44 0.24 8.92
C ARG A 79 32.49 1.39 9.27
N ASN A 80 31.74 1.27 10.36
CA ASN A 80 30.94 2.36 10.89
C ASN A 80 31.92 3.49 11.26
N GLU A 81 31.96 4.56 10.47
CA GLU A 81 32.74 5.77 10.75
C GLU A 81 32.12 6.61 11.89
N GLU A 82 31.50 5.97 12.88
CA GLU A 82 30.90 6.64 14.05
C GLU A 82 31.73 6.46 15.33
N ASP A 83 32.78 5.62 15.33
CA ASP A 83 33.73 5.48 16.44
C ASP A 83 34.85 6.54 16.37
N GLU A 84 34.51 7.83 16.33
CA GLU A 84 35.50 8.89 16.60
C GLU A 84 34.86 10.23 17.01
N LEU A 85 33.93 10.24 17.98
CA LEU A 85 33.67 11.43 18.80
C LEU A 85 33.49 11.05 20.26
N ASP A 86 34.63 10.69 20.88
CA ASP A 86 34.84 10.84 22.31
C ASP A 86 34.86 12.35 22.61
N GLY A 87 33.74 12.83 23.16
CA GLY A 87 33.49 14.24 23.39
C GLY A 87 32.71 14.41 24.67
N GLU A 88 33.44 14.34 25.78
CA GLU A 88 33.06 14.83 27.10
C GLU A 88 32.17 16.09 26.99
N ASN A 89 30.92 16.01 27.45
CA ASN A 89 30.32 17.17 28.06
C ASN A 89 29.28 16.77 29.11
N GLY A 90 29.66 17.00 30.37
CA GLY A 90 28.80 16.85 31.53
C GLY A 90 27.66 17.85 31.55
N GLY A 91 26.56 17.44 32.16
CA GLY A 91 25.38 18.26 32.42
C GLY A 91 24.55 17.64 33.52
N SER A 92 25.04 17.79 34.75
CA SER A 92 24.34 17.52 36.00
C SER A 92 23.14 18.46 36.21
N LEU A 93 22.27 18.07 37.17
CA LEU A 93 21.13 18.78 37.81
C LEU A 93 19.75 18.36 37.22
N SER A 94 18.76 17.88 37.98
CA SER A 94 18.50 18.02 39.43
C SER A 94 17.57 16.90 39.95
N GLU A 95 17.98 16.30 41.07
CA GLU A 95 17.20 16.16 42.33
C GLU A 95 15.67 16.29 42.24
N ILE A 96 14.95 15.17 42.37
CA ILE A 96 13.52 15.13 42.74
C ILE A 96 13.34 14.18 43.93
N ASP A 97 12.83 14.80 44.99
CA ASP A 97 12.48 14.34 46.34
C ASP A 97 11.69 13.00 46.42
N PRO A 98 12.10 12.02 47.25
CA PRO A 98 11.37 10.80 47.51
C PRO A 98 10.61 10.88 48.84
N THR A 99 9.53 11.65 48.88
CA THR A 99 8.51 11.50 49.92
C THR A 99 7.12 11.46 49.32
N LEU A 100 6.60 10.25 49.07
CA LEU A 100 5.21 9.89 49.36
C LEU A 100 4.99 8.38 49.22
N ARG A 101 4.96 7.76 50.40
CA ARG A 101 4.56 6.40 50.70
C ARG A 101 3.04 6.28 50.50
N GLY A 102 2.60 5.37 49.63
CA GLY A 102 1.18 5.07 49.44
C GLY A 102 0.97 3.70 48.80
N THR A 103 1.03 2.66 49.63
CA THR A 103 0.34 1.36 49.49
C THR A 103 -0.06 0.93 48.07
N SER A 104 0.86 0.29 47.36
CA SER A 104 0.54 -0.55 46.21
C SER A 104 0.11 -1.94 46.70
N GLU A 105 -1.18 -2.20 46.70
CA GLU A 105 -1.70 -3.57 46.60
C GLU A 105 -1.33 -4.15 45.22
N PRO A 106 -0.88 -5.41 45.13
CA PRO A 106 -0.51 -6.02 43.86
C PRO A 106 -1.78 -6.49 43.13
N VAL A 107 -2.38 -5.63 42.31
CA VAL A 107 -3.51 -6.03 41.45
C VAL A 107 -2.97 -6.45 40.07
N SER A 108 -2.57 -7.72 39.99
CA SER A 108 -2.64 -8.59 38.80
C SER A 108 -2.65 -7.89 37.41
N GLU A 109 -1.51 -7.33 36.98
CA GLU A 109 -1.31 -6.73 35.64
C GLU A 109 -1.04 -7.76 34.52
N ALA A 110 -0.96 -9.05 34.83
CA ALA A 110 -0.49 -10.06 33.88
C ALA A 110 -1.51 -10.46 32.79
N SER A 111 -2.79 -10.09 32.91
CA SER A 111 -3.83 -10.62 32.01
C SER A 111 -4.17 -9.75 30.79
N SER A 112 -3.72 -8.50 30.72
CA SER A 112 -4.09 -7.56 29.63
C SER A 112 -3.04 -7.49 28.51
N SER A 113 -1.77 -7.74 28.83
CA SER A 113 -0.67 -7.75 27.85
C SER A 113 -0.69 -8.96 26.92
N ALA A 114 -1.07 -10.14 27.44
CA ALA A 114 -1.14 -11.39 26.67
C ALA A 114 -2.20 -11.33 25.54
N ASN A 115 -3.35 -10.71 25.79
CA ASN A 115 -4.40 -10.58 24.78
C ASN A 115 -4.03 -9.60 23.66
N LYS A 116 -3.23 -8.56 23.93
CA LYS A 116 -2.80 -7.60 22.90
C LYS A 116 -1.70 -8.14 22.00
N LEU A 117 -0.74 -8.89 22.56
CA LEU A 117 0.25 -9.63 21.78
C LEU A 117 -0.44 -10.64 20.85
N SER A 118 -1.45 -11.35 21.36
CA SER A 118 -2.28 -12.26 20.55
C SER A 118 -2.96 -11.57 19.37
N VAL A 119 -3.55 -10.38 19.55
CA VAL A 119 -4.20 -9.64 18.44
C VAL A 119 -3.19 -9.22 17.36
N MET A 120 -2.00 -8.73 17.73
CA MET A 120 -0.96 -8.39 16.76
C MET A 120 -0.43 -9.62 16.02
N GLU A 121 -0.22 -10.73 16.72
CA GLU A 121 0.22 -12.00 16.11
C GLU A 121 -0.82 -12.54 15.13
N LEU A 122 -2.11 -12.50 15.49
CA LEU A 122 -3.22 -12.89 14.64
C LEU A 122 -3.32 -11.99 13.40
N SER A 123 -3.22 -10.67 13.58
CA SER A 123 -3.20 -9.72 12.46
C SER A 123 -2.04 -9.98 11.52
N PHE A 124 -0.84 -10.22 12.06
CA PHE A 124 0.34 -10.51 11.26
C PHE A 124 0.19 -11.83 10.50
N ALA A 125 -0.34 -12.87 11.15
CA ALA A 125 -0.62 -14.15 10.49
C ALA A 125 -1.65 -13.99 9.36
N ALA A 126 -2.76 -13.27 9.62
CA ALA A 126 -3.77 -12.95 8.62
C ALA A 126 -3.17 -12.15 7.45
N SER A 127 -2.32 -11.17 7.70
CA SER A 127 -1.65 -10.36 6.66
C SER A 127 -0.82 -11.19 5.67
N LYS A 128 -0.28 -12.32 6.15
CA LYS A 128 0.52 -13.26 5.36
C LYS A 128 -0.31 -14.34 4.69
N SER A 129 -1.59 -14.45 5.04
CA SER A 129 -2.46 -15.49 4.53
C SER A 129 -2.60 -15.40 3.01
N LYS A 130 -2.82 -16.55 2.39
CA LYS A 130 -3.09 -16.62 0.95
C LYS A 130 -4.43 -15.97 0.62
N ALA A 131 -5.44 -16.12 1.49
CA ALA A 131 -6.77 -15.59 1.25
C ALA A 131 -6.77 -14.06 1.19
N ILE A 132 -6.04 -13.38 2.09
CA ILE A 132 -5.85 -11.92 2.04
C ILE A 132 -5.15 -11.49 0.74
N ARG A 133 -4.12 -12.22 0.33
CA ARG A 133 -3.42 -11.93 -0.93
C ARG A 133 -4.36 -12.05 -2.13
N ASP A 134 -5.14 -13.12 -2.19
CA ASP A 134 -6.04 -13.42 -3.30
C ASP A 134 -7.17 -12.36 -3.38
N VAL A 135 -7.78 -11.99 -2.25
CA VAL A 135 -8.82 -10.95 -2.24
C VAL A 135 -8.29 -9.56 -2.62
N ILE A 136 -7.04 -9.22 -2.24
CA ILE A 136 -6.38 -7.99 -2.70
C ILE A 136 -6.18 -8.01 -4.22
N ILE A 137 -5.69 -9.12 -4.76
CA ILE A 137 -5.47 -9.30 -6.21
C ILE A 137 -6.79 -9.16 -6.97
N ASP A 138 -7.84 -9.84 -6.53
CA ASP A 138 -9.15 -9.81 -7.20
C ASP A 138 -9.78 -8.42 -7.13
N THR A 139 -9.68 -7.75 -5.98
CA THR A 139 -10.17 -6.38 -5.82
C THR A 139 -9.44 -5.40 -6.76
N LEU A 140 -8.10 -5.54 -6.87
CA LEU A 140 -7.31 -4.74 -7.79
C LEU A 140 -7.70 -4.97 -9.26
N LYS A 141 -7.87 -6.23 -9.67
CA LYS A 141 -8.30 -6.57 -11.04
C LYS A 141 -9.63 -5.92 -11.42
N ILE A 142 -10.60 -5.98 -10.52
CA ILE A 142 -11.92 -5.37 -10.71
C ILE A 142 -11.81 -3.86 -10.88
N HIS A 143 -11.11 -3.19 -9.96
CA HIS A 143 -11.00 -1.72 -10.00
C HIS A 143 -10.17 -1.21 -11.17
N LEU A 144 -9.16 -1.96 -11.61
CA LEU A 144 -8.35 -1.60 -12.78
C LEU A 144 -9.02 -1.98 -14.11
N GLY A 145 -9.97 -2.92 -14.08
CA GLY A 145 -10.61 -3.47 -15.27
C GLY A 145 -9.68 -4.37 -16.07
N THR A 146 -8.85 -5.17 -15.40
CA THR A 146 -7.89 -6.08 -16.06
C THR A 146 -7.95 -7.48 -15.49
N ASP A 147 -7.80 -8.50 -16.35
CA ASP A 147 -7.80 -9.90 -15.93
C ASP A 147 -6.47 -10.32 -15.27
N SER A 148 -5.40 -9.58 -15.57
CA SER A 148 -4.05 -9.84 -15.13
C SER A 148 -3.40 -8.58 -14.54
N LEU A 149 -2.62 -8.78 -13.48
CA LEU A 149 -1.82 -7.75 -12.82
C LEU A 149 -0.32 -7.84 -13.17
N ALA A 150 0.01 -8.54 -14.26
CA ALA A 150 1.37 -8.61 -14.77
C ALA A 150 1.78 -7.26 -15.38
N GLY A 151 3.06 -6.88 -15.28
CA GLY A 151 3.54 -5.58 -15.75
C GLY A 151 3.12 -5.16 -17.16
N ALA A 152 2.99 -6.11 -18.10
CA ALA A 152 2.58 -5.83 -19.49
C ALA A 152 1.07 -5.59 -19.68
N SER A 153 0.23 -6.08 -18.76
CA SER A 153 -1.24 -5.95 -18.83
C SER A 153 -1.78 -4.81 -17.98
N LEU A 154 -0.92 -4.12 -17.22
CA LEU A 154 -1.34 -3.01 -16.38
C LEU A 154 -1.65 -1.77 -17.25
N PRO A 155 -2.75 -1.04 -16.96
CA PRO A 155 -3.15 0.11 -17.75
C PRO A 155 -2.23 1.30 -17.45
N SER A 156 -1.80 2.00 -18.51
CA SER A 156 -1.04 3.24 -18.39
C SER A 156 -1.88 4.36 -17.78
N PHE A 157 -1.19 5.31 -17.12
CA PHE A 157 -1.84 6.52 -16.63
C PHE A 157 -2.18 7.47 -17.79
N PRO A 158 -3.43 7.93 -17.93
CA PRO A 158 -3.87 8.75 -19.06
C PRO A 158 -3.50 10.22 -18.85
N PHE A 159 -2.23 10.57 -19.08
CA PHE A 159 -1.77 11.95 -18.97
C PHE A 159 -2.54 12.89 -19.92
N GLY A 160 -2.99 14.04 -19.39
CA GLY A 160 -3.70 15.06 -20.16
C GLY A 160 -5.17 14.74 -20.48
N ILE A 161 -5.70 13.61 -20.00
CA ILE A 161 -7.08 13.20 -20.22
C ILE A 161 -7.81 13.17 -18.87
N GLY A 162 -8.87 13.96 -18.73
CA GLY A 162 -9.72 13.97 -17.53
C GLY A 162 -10.45 12.64 -17.31
N GLU A 163 -10.84 12.39 -16.05
CA GLU A 163 -11.50 11.15 -15.60
C GLU A 163 -12.76 10.79 -16.40
N GLU A 164 -13.46 11.79 -16.95
CA GLU A 164 -14.65 11.64 -17.79
C GLU A 164 -14.45 10.75 -19.03
N ARG A 165 -13.22 10.73 -19.57
CA ARG A 165 -12.86 9.98 -20.77
C ARG A 165 -12.16 8.66 -20.46
N TRP A 166 -12.00 8.32 -19.19
CA TRP A 166 -11.38 7.06 -18.82
C TRP A 166 -12.30 5.89 -19.20
N PRO A 167 -11.74 4.71 -19.51
CA PRO A 167 -12.55 3.52 -19.73
C PRO A 167 -13.44 3.27 -18.51
N LYS A 168 -14.73 3.02 -18.76
CA LYS A 168 -15.75 2.82 -17.73
C LYS A 168 -16.12 1.34 -17.64
N ASN A 169 -16.41 0.88 -16.44
CA ASN A 169 -16.95 -0.44 -16.22
C ASN A 169 -18.36 -0.52 -16.82
N PRO A 170 -18.66 -1.55 -17.64
CA PRO A 170 -19.95 -1.65 -18.33
C PRO A 170 -21.14 -1.76 -17.37
N VAL A 171 -20.95 -2.29 -16.16
CA VAL A 171 -22.03 -2.58 -15.21
C VAL A 171 -22.47 -1.34 -14.45
N ASP A 172 -21.52 -0.60 -13.86
CA ASP A 172 -21.81 0.54 -12.98
C ASP A 172 -21.52 1.90 -13.65
N GLN A 173 -20.99 1.89 -14.88
CA GLN A 173 -20.56 3.08 -15.64
C GLN A 173 -19.53 3.95 -14.90
N LYS A 174 -18.87 3.40 -13.87
CA LYS A 174 -17.81 4.10 -13.15
C LYS A 174 -16.48 3.98 -13.90
N PRO A 175 -15.67 5.05 -13.94
CA PRO A 175 -14.34 4.98 -14.54
C PRO A 175 -13.49 3.96 -13.77
N TYR A 176 -12.76 3.12 -14.51
CA TYR A 176 -11.77 2.26 -13.89
C TYR A 176 -10.63 3.09 -13.30
N MET A 177 -10.06 2.63 -12.19
CA MET A 177 -8.92 3.28 -11.55
C MET A 177 -7.69 3.24 -12.45
N ARG A 178 -6.89 4.30 -12.41
CA ARG A 178 -5.62 4.40 -13.14
C ARG A 178 -4.54 4.88 -12.18
N PHE A 179 -3.48 4.08 -12.07
CA PHE A 179 -2.31 4.43 -11.27
C PHE A 179 -1.27 5.13 -12.11
N ASN A 180 -0.67 6.17 -11.55
CA ASN A 180 0.57 6.73 -12.06
C ASN A 180 1.73 5.86 -11.57
N TRP A 181 2.12 4.87 -12.37
CA TRP A 181 3.19 3.93 -12.05
C TRP A 181 4.56 4.60 -11.87
N ASP A 182 4.77 5.78 -12.48
CA ASP A 182 6.00 6.54 -12.33
C ASP A 182 6.06 7.28 -10.98
N ALA A 183 4.91 7.60 -10.39
CA ALA A 183 4.80 8.23 -9.07
C ALA A 183 4.82 7.22 -7.90
N ALA A 184 5.17 7.71 -6.71
CA ALA A 184 5.12 6.92 -5.48
C ALA A 184 3.66 6.67 -5.03
N TYR A 185 3.47 5.67 -4.17
CA TYR A 185 2.15 5.28 -3.65
C TYR A 185 1.48 6.39 -2.81
N ASN A 186 2.28 7.22 -2.13
CA ASN A 186 1.81 8.27 -1.23
C ASN A 186 1.52 9.60 -1.94
N LYS A 187 1.67 9.66 -3.27
CA LYS A 187 1.36 10.86 -4.06
C LYS A 187 -0.05 10.75 -4.62
N SER A 188 -0.80 11.84 -4.60
CA SER A 188 -2.02 11.93 -5.40
C SER A 188 -1.62 11.79 -6.89
N PRO A 189 -2.34 10.98 -7.69
CA PRO A 189 -3.63 10.32 -7.42
C PRO A 189 -3.55 8.90 -6.82
N ASN A 190 -2.35 8.33 -6.69
CA ASN A 190 -2.18 6.94 -6.24
C ASN A 190 -2.70 6.72 -4.82
N ALA A 191 -2.42 7.63 -3.89
CA ALA A 191 -2.85 7.51 -2.49
C ALA A 191 -4.37 7.38 -2.36
N GLU A 192 -5.11 8.23 -3.08
CA GLU A 192 -6.59 8.22 -3.09
C GLU A 192 -7.14 6.91 -3.68
N ALA A 193 -6.52 6.40 -4.74
CA ALA A 193 -6.92 5.13 -5.34
C ALA A 193 -6.65 3.92 -4.41
N LEU A 194 -5.54 3.93 -3.66
CA LEU A 194 -5.24 2.87 -2.69
C LEU A 194 -6.20 2.88 -1.49
N GLU A 195 -6.60 4.05 -1.00
CA GLU A 195 -7.64 4.17 0.02
C GLU A 195 -8.98 3.63 -0.48
N LYS A 196 -9.39 3.96 -1.72
CA LYS A 196 -10.62 3.38 -2.32
C LYS A 196 -10.57 1.85 -2.43
N ILE A 197 -9.40 1.27 -2.70
CA ILE A 197 -9.23 -0.19 -2.72
C ILE A 197 -9.37 -0.77 -1.32
N PHE A 198 -8.77 -0.14 -0.32
CA PHE A 198 -8.90 -0.52 1.09
C PHE A 198 -10.38 -0.51 1.53
N ASP A 199 -11.11 0.59 1.26
CA ASP A 199 -12.53 0.71 1.59
C ASP A 199 -13.37 -0.39 0.90
N SER A 200 -13.08 -0.64 -0.38
CA SER A 200 -13.74 -1.70 -1.15
C SER A 200 -13.43 -3.10 -0.60
N LEU A 201 -12.21 -3.35 -0.12
CA LEU A 201 -11.83 -4.61 0.52
C LEU A 201 -12.61 -4.81 1.83
N ARG A 202 -12.65 -3.81 2.69
CA ARG A 202 -13.43 -3.87 3.94
C ARG A 202 -14.93 -4.06 3.69
N ALA A 203 -15.49 -3.38 2.69
CA ALA A 203 -16.93 -3.44 2.43
C ALA A 203 -17.39 -4.74 1.73
N THR A 204 -16.57 -5.31 0.85
CA THR A 204 -17.00 -6.39 -0.06
C THR A 204 -16.01 -7.56 -0.20
N GLY A 205 -14.87 -7.52 0.49
CA GLY A 205 -13.83 -8.53 0.42
C GLY A 205 -14.31 -9.93 0.80
N ALA A 206 -14.96 -10.08 1.96
CA ALA A 206 -15.51 -11.34 2.43
C ALA A 206 -16.54 -11.96 1.47
N LYS A 207 -17.41 -11.12 0.87
CA LYS A 207 -18.40 -11.59 -0.12
C LYS A 207 -17.74 -12.11 -1.40
N ARG A 208 -16.62 -11.51 -1.82
CA ARG A 208 -15.88 -11.92 -3.03
C ARG A 208 -15.02 -13.15 -2.78
N CYS A 209 -14.35 -13.20 -1.63
CA CYS A 209 -13.50 -14.29 -1.22
C CYS A 209 -13.92 -14.76 0.17
N PRO A 210 -14.89 -15.69 0.27
CA PRO A 210 -15.36 -16.19 1.57
C PRO A 210 -14.25 -16.84 2.41
N ALA A 211 -13.21 -17.38 1.75
CA ALA A 211 -12.04 -17.93 2.44
C ALA A 211 -11.21 -16.87 3.17
N ALA A 212 -11.39 -15.58 2.86
CA ALA A 212 -10.70 -14.47 3.51
C ALA A 212 -11.53 -13.82 4.63
N ASP A 213 -12.74 -14.30 4.92
CA ASP A 213 -13.67 -13.64 5.86
C ASP A 213 -13.06 -13.51 7.26
N GLU A 214 -12.64 -14.64 7.84
CA GLU A 214 -11.99 -14.69 9.16
C GLU A 214 -10.68 -13.89 9.19
N ASP A 215 -9.85 -13.99 8.15
CA ASP A 215 -8.60 -13.23 8.07
C ASP A 215 -8.86 -11.72 7.95
N LEU A 216 -9.92 -11.30 7.23
CA LEU A 216 -10.29 -9.91 7.12
C LEU A 216 -10.82 -9.37 8.46
N GLU A 217 -11.51 -10.17 9.26
CA GLU A 217 -11.92 -9.75 10.60
C GLU A 217 -10.72 -9.56 11.54
N ASN A 218 -9.74 -10.47 11.45
CA ASN A 218 -8.58 -10.49 12.33
C ASN A 218 -7.44 -9.52 11.94
N ILE A 219 -7.35 -9.13 10.66
CA ILE A 219 -6.29 -8.23 10.20
C ILE A 219 -6.56 -6.78 10.63
N CYS A 220 -5.55 -6.13 11.20
CA CYS A 220 -5.55 -4.70 11.49
C CYS A 220 -5.54 -3.87 10.20
N ASP A 221 -6.12 -2.67 10.26
CA ASP A 221 -6.19 -1.75 9.12
C ASP A 221 -4.80 -1.35 8.60
N ASN A 222 -3.85 -1.10 9.50
CA ASN A 222 -2.49 -0.72 9.12
C ASN A 222 -1.79 -1.82 8.32
N ASP A 223 -1.90 -3.06 8.78
CA ASP A 223 -1.30 -4.21 8.11
C ASP A 223 -1.95 -4.42 6.74
N LEU A 224 -3.29 -4.35 6.67
CA LEU A 224 -4.00 -4.47 5.39
C LEU A 224 -3.58 -3.37 4.39
N LYS A 225 -3.49 -2.12 4.84
CA LYS A 225 -3.00 -0.99 4.01
C LYS A 225 -1.57 -1.22 3.54
N GLU A 226 -0.69 -1.74 4.40
CA GLU A 226 0.69 -2.07 4.05
C GLU A 226 0.74 -3.17 2.99
N ARG A 227 -0.07 -4.23 3.11
CA ARG A 227 -0.14 -5.30 2.10
C ARG A 227 -0.63 -4.80 0.73
N ILE A 228 -1.62 -3.90 0.71
CA ILE A 228 -2.10 -3.25 -0.51
C ILE A 228 -0.98 -2.40 -1.14
N LYS A 229 -0.26 -1.61 -0.32
CA LYS A 229 0.89 -0.82 -0.74
C LYS A 229 2.02 -1.69 -1.31
N ASP A 230 2.39 -2.78 -0.64
CA ASP A 230 3.40 -3.72 -1.12
C ASP A 230 3.05 -4.25 -2.50
N LYS A 231 1.78 -4.63 -2.69
CA LYS A 231 1.30 -5.12 -3.98
C LYS A 231 1.39 -4.03 -5.05
N PHE A 232 1.02 -2.79 -4.74
CA PHE A 232 1.19 -1.66 -5.65
C PHE A 232 2.66 -1.47 -6.05
N VAL A 233 3.59 -1.45 -5.08
CA VAL A 233 5.03 -1.27 -5.35
C VAL A 233 5.56 -2.39 -6.25
N SER A 234 5.16 -3.64 -5.99
CA SER A 234 5.52 -4.77 -6.85
C SER A 234 5.03 -4.59 -8.29
N MET A 235 3.76 -4.21 -8.47
CA MET A 235 3.17 -3.95 -9.79
C MET A 235 3.87 -2.79 -10.52
N ALA A 236 4.14 -1.68 -9.82
CA ALA A 236 4.83 -0.53 -10.38
C ALA A 236 6.24 -0.89 -10.87
N ARG A 237 6.97 -1.73 -10.10
CA ARG A 237 8.28 -2.25 -10.49
C ARG A 237 8.20 -3.12 -11.73
N GLU A 238 7.26 -4.06 -11.78
CA GLU A 238 7.04 -4.92 -12.95
C GLU A 238 6.68 -4.10 -14.19
N PHE A 239 5.79 -3.12 -14.06
CA PHE A 239 5.41 -2.21 -15.13
C PHE A 239 6.62 -1.47 -15.70
N LYS A 240 7.44 -0.85 -14.84
CA LYS A 240 8.66 -0.14 -15.25
C LYS A 240 9.66 -1.06 -15.94
N SER A 241 9.84 -2.26 -15.42
CA SER A 241 10.71 -3.28 -16.02
C SER A 241 10.26 -3.64 -17.43
N LYS A 242 8.97 -3.92 -17.61
CA LYS A 242 8.40 -4.27 -18.92
C LYS A 242 8.41 -3.11 -19.91
N ARG A 243 8.14 -1.88 -19.46
CA ARG A 243 8.27 -0.69 -20.31
C ARG A 243 9.70 -0.49 -20.81
N LYS A 244 10.69 -0.69 -19.94
CA LYS A 244 12.12 -0.61 -20.31
C LYS A 244 12.50 -1.71 -21.32
N GLU A 245 12.06 -2.94 -21.09
CA GLU A 245 12.27 -4.06 -22.01
C GLU A 245 11.69 -3.76 -23.40
N GLN A 246 10.45 -3.26 -23.46
CA GLN A 246 9.80 -2.89 -24.71
C GLN A 246 10.51 -1.75 -25.44
N ALA A 247 10.95 -0.70 -24.72
CA ALA A 247 11.70 0.40 -25.32
C ALA A 247 13.03 -0.07 -25.92
N ASN A 248 13.75 -0.97 -25.23
CA ASN A 248 14.98 -1.56 -25.75
C ASN A 248 14.75 -2.41 -27.00
N LEU A 249 13.65 -3.19 -27.02
CA LEU A 249 13.27 -3.97 -28.20
C LEU A 249 12.94 -3.06 -29.39
N GLN A 250 12.18 -1.99 -29.17
CA GLN A 250 11.86 -1.01 -30.22
C GLN A 250 13.10 -0.33 -30.78
N ALA A 251 14.03 0.10 -29.92
CA ALA A 251 15.30 0.69 -30.36
C ALA A 251 16.12 -0.29 -31.22
N ARG A 252 16.16 -1.58 -30.83
CA ARG A 252 16.86 -2.61 -31.60
C ARG A 252 16.19 -2.91 -32.94
N ILE A 253 14.85 -2.87 -33.01
CA ILE A 253 14.12 -3.03 -34.27
C ILE A 253 14.45 -1.86 -35.20
N GLN A 254 14.39 -0.62 -34.69
CA GLN A 254 14.74 0.57 -35.46
C GLN A 254 16.17 0.49 -36.01
N GLU A 255 17.16 0.10 -35.18
CA GLU A 255 18.54 -0.05 -35.62
C GLU A 255 18.68 -1.07 -36.76
N LEU A 256 17.92 -2.17 -36.73
CA LEU A 256 17.93 -3.18 -37.79
C LEU A 256 17.26 -2.67 -39.07
N GLU A 257 16.19 -1.89 -38.96
CA GLU A 257 15.52 -1.24 -40.09
C GLU A 257 16.44 -0.21 -40.75
N ASP A 258 17.12 0.62 -39.96
CA ASP A 258 18.08 1.62 -40.46
C ASP A 258 19.26 0.94 -41.17
N ARG A 259 19.80 -0.14 -40.60
CA ARG A 259 20.88 -0.94 -41.24
C ARG A 259 20.44 -1.60 -42.53
N ARG A 260 19.18 -2.06 -42.60
CA ARG A 260 18.62 -2.64 -43.82
C ARG A 260 18.46 -1.58 -44.90
N ALA A 261 17.92 -0.41 -44.55
CA ALA A 261 17.77 0.70 -45.49
C ALA A 261 19.12 1.16 -46.06
N ALA A 262 20.14 1.29 -45.20
CA ALA A 262 21.49 1.64 -45.66
C ALA A 262 22.13 0.56 -46.56
N ALA A 263 21.85 -0.72 -46.31
CA ALA A 263 22.33 -1.80 -47.17
C ALA A 263 21.64 -1.82 -48.54
N GLU A 264 20.34 -1.49 -48.60
CA GLU A 264 19.59 -1.35 -49.85
C GLU A 264 20.11 -0.17 -50.70
N GLU A 265 20.44 0.98 -50.08
CA GLU A 265 21.02 2.14 -50.76
C GLU A 265 22.41 1.84 -51.40
N ASN A 266 23.26 1.08 -50.72
CA ASN A 266 24.57 0.70 -51.26
C ASN A 266 24.49 -0.29 -52.44
N LEU A 267 23.42 -1.10 -52.51
CA LEU A 267 23.22 -2.09 -53.56
C LEU A 267 22.78 -1.47 -54.89
N ASP A 268 22.07 -0.34 -54.84
CA ASP A 268 21.67 0.43 -56.02
C ASP A 268 22.84 1.23 -56.61
N GLU A 269 23.86 1.57 -55.81
CA GLU A 269 25.06 2.29 -56.27
C GLU A 269 26.08 1.33 -56.95
N GLU A 270 26.17 0.07 -56.51
CA GLU A 270 27.06 -0.95 -57.11
C GLU A 270 26.54 -1.52 -58.45
N LEU A 271 25.23 -1.39 -58.74
CA LEU A 271 24.62 -1.80 -60.01
C LEU A 271 24.72 -0.75 -61.13
N ALA A 272 25.22 0.46 -60.83
CA ALA A 272 25.37 1.54 -61.81
C ALA A 272 26.69 1.48 -62.62
N ASP A 273 27.62 0.59 -62.27
CA ASP A 273 28.98 0.53 -62.86
C ASP A 273 29.36 -0.85 -63.46
N GLU A 274 28.38 -1.73 -63.74
CA GLU A 274 28.65 -2.91 -64.57
C GLU A 274 28.66 -2.55 -66.07
N PRO A 275 29.80 -2.69 -66.78
CA PRO A 275 29.83 -2.53 -68.23
C PRO A 275 29.00 -3.64 -68.88
N ALA A 276 28.13 -3.28 -69.81
CA ALA A 276 27.26 -4.19 -70.56
C ALA A 276 28.00 -5.43 -71.09
N ILE A 277 27.94 -6.55 -70.36
CA ILE A 277 28.37 -7.85 -70.87
C ILE A 277 27.26 -8.41 -71.74
N VAL A 278 27.50 -8.37 -73.05
CA VAL A 278 26.70 -9.03 -74.09
C VAL A 278 26.67 -10.54 -73.82
N ILE A 279 25.56 -11.04 -73.27
CA ILE A 279 25.33 -12.48 -73.10
C ILE A 279 24.86 -13.06 -74.43
N THR A 280 25.78 -13.70 -75.16
CA THR A 280 25.45 -14.64 -76.22
C THR A 280 24.85 -15.91 -75.62
N THR A 281 23.63 -16.24 -76.03
CA THR A 281 22.90 -17.45 -75.65
C THR A 281 23.62 -18.71 -76.13
N ALA A 282 24.08 -19.55 -75.19
CA ALA A 282 24.45 -20.93 -75.48
C ALA A 282 23.77 -21.88 -74.47
N SER A 283 22.73 -22.53 -74.97
CA SER A 283 21.97 -23.59 -74.33
C SER A 283 22.87 -24.75 -73.91
N ARG A 284 22.78 -25.19 -72.66
CA ARG A 284 23.25 -26.52 -72.29
C ARG A 284 22.45 -27.12 -71.13
N ASP A 285 21.57 -28.02 -71.53
CA ASP A 285 20.99 -29.08 -70.70
C ASP A 285 22.05 -29.77 -69.84
N ARG A 286 21.72 -29.93 -68.55
CA ARG A 286 22.07 -31.14 -67.81
C ARG A 286 21.14 -31.32 -66.61
N ALA A 287 20.26 -32.29 -66.78
CA ALA A 287 19.59 -33.02 -65.71
C ALA A 287 20.60 -33.56 -64.68
N SER A 288 20.20 -33.61 -63.41
CA SER A 288 20.00 -34.87 -62.68
C SER A 288 19.96 -34.63 -61.16
N LYS A 289 18.78 -34.91 -60.59
CA LYS A 289 18.54 -35.67 -59.34
C LYS A 289 19.34 -35.25 -58.09
N ASN A 290 18.63 -34.73 -57.10
CA ASN A 290 18.63 -35.35 -55.76
C ASN A 290 17.33 -35.05 -55.00
N SER A 291 16.46 -36.05 -55.03
CA SER A 291 15.33 -36.26 -54.14
C SER A 291 15.83 -37.03 -52.92
N ARG A 292 15.68 -36.49 -51.70
CA ARG A 292 15.65 -37.35 -50.50
C ARG A 292 14.93 -36.72 -49.30
N VAL A 293 13.69 -37.20 -49.14
CA VAL A 293 13.08 -37.73 -47.90
C VAL A 293 12.73 -36.75 -46.77
N SER A 294 11.41 -36.56 -46.71
CA SER A 294 10.55 -36.25 -45.57
C SER A 294 10.79 -37.13 -44.34
N GLN A 295 10.88 -36.54 -43.14
CA GLN A 295 10.40 -37.17 -41.91
C GLN A 295 9.68 -36.18 -40.99
N HIS A 296 8.37 -36.22 -41.15
CA HIS A 296 7.33 -36.06 -40.14
C HIS A 296 7.79 -36.37 -38.70
N HIS A 297 7.66 -35.41 -37.79
CA HIS A 297 7.50 -35.69 -36.35
C HIS A 297 6.23 -34.98 -35.87
N GLN A 298 5.14 -35.76 -35.85
CA GLN A 298 3.93 -35.44 -35.09
C GLN A 298 4.27 -35.68 -33.61
N CYS A 299 4.25 -34.62 -32.80
CA CYS A 299 4.33 -34.76 -31.35
C CYS A 299 2.90 -34.77 -30.80
N SER A 300 2.46 -35.96 -30.39
CA SER A 300 1.15 -36.25 -29.81
C SER A 300 0.90 -35.43 -28.55
N ARG A 301 -0.12 -34.57 -28.56
CA ARG A 301 -0.71 -34.00 -27.35
C ARG A 301 -1.71 -35.00 -26.79
N THR A 302 -1.35 -35.65 -25.70
CA THR A 302 -2.25 -36.46 -24.88
C THR A 302 -3.30 -35.57 -24.22
N VAL A 303 -4.55 -35.86 -24.54
CA VAL A 303 -5.76 -35.33 -23.90
C VAL A 303 -5.88 -35.99 -22.53
N GLY A 304 -5.67 -35.22 -21.47
CA GLY A 304 -6.02 -35.62 -20.11
C GLY A 304 -7.53 -35.53 -19.92
N GLN A 305 -8.17 -36.68 -19.83
CA GLN A 305 -9.58 -36.84 -19.48
C GLN A 305 -9.88 -36.29 -18.08
N ILE A 306 -10.96 -35.51 -18.03
CA ILE A 306 -11.69 -35.12 -16.83
C ILE A 306 -12.57 -36.31 -16.42
N PRO A 307 -12.47 -36.86 -15.20
CA PRO A 307 -13.54 -37.70 -14.67
C PRO A 307 -14.64 -36.81 -14.10
N GLN A 308 -15.80 -36.87 -14.76
CA GLN A 308 -17.09 -36.52 -14.18
C GLN A 308 -17.53 -37.64 -13.21
N ASN A 309 -17.99 -37.23 -12.04
CA ASN A 309 -18.96 -37.91 -11.14
C ASN A 309 -19.64 -36.72 -10.41
N ARG A 310 -20.96 -36.43 -10.38
CA ARG A 310 -22.21 -37.24 -10.32
C ARG A 310 -22.09 -38.40 -9.34
N ASP A 311 -22.74 -38.45 -8.18
CA ASP A 311 -23.83 -37.67 -7.57
C ASP A 311 -23.52 -37.44 -6.08
#